data_AF-A0A2T2VK73-F1
#
_entry.id   AF-A0A2T2VK73-F1
#
_cell.length_a   1.000
_cell.length_b   1.000
_cell.length_c   1.000
_cell.angle_alpha   90.00
_cell.angle_beta   90.00
_cell.angle_gamma   90.00
#
_symmetry.space_group_name_H-M   'P 1'
#
loop_
_entity.id
_entity.type
_entity.pdbx_description
1 polymer ?
#
loop_
_entity_poly.entity_id
_entity_poly.type
_entity_poly.pdbx_seq_one_letter_code
_entity_poly.pdbx_strand_id
1 'polypeptide(L)'
;GQEQPPPDRFGAKEATDLTWKNILDAYSCTECGRCTAACPANITGKALSPRKIMMDTRDRISEIGELRDQNGSEEIHDGKTLLGDYVTTEELNACTTCNACVEACPVNINPLDIILKLRRYNVMEAANTPSNWNDMFNNIETNATPWAYPQEDRLN
;
A
#
# COMPACT_ATOMS: atom_id res chain seq x y z
N GLY A 1 -27.39 -23.02 -3.88
CA GLY A 1 -26.09 -22.75 -4.50
C GLY A 1 -25.23 -22.12 -3.44
N GLN A 2 -24.04 -22.66 -3.22
CA GLN A 2 -23.10 -22.03 -2.28
C GLN A 2 -22.51 -20.82 -3.01
N GLU A 3 -22.87 -19.62 -2.56
CA GLU A 3 -22.21 -18.38 -2.97
C GLU A 3 -20.72 -18.54 -2.65
N GLN A 4 -19.87 -18.66 -3.66
CA GLN A 4 -18.43 -18.61 -3.42
C GLN A 4 -18.10 -17.18 -2.95
N PRO A 5 -17.30 -17.01 -1.89
CA PRO A 5 -16.86 -15.68 -1.51
C PRO A 5 -16.19 -15.02 -2.74
N PRO A 6 -16.36 -13.70 -2.93
CA PRO A 6 -15.69 -13.01 -4.02
C PRO A 6 -14.18 -13.32 -3.96
N PRO A 7 -13.52 -13.48 -5.13
CA PRO A 7 -12.10 -13.82 -5.17
C PRO A 7 -11.30 -12.84 -4.32
N ASP A 8 -10.38 -13.36 -3.51
CA ASP A 8 -9.46 -12.54 -2.72
C ASP A 8 -8.73 -11.58 -3.65
N ARG A 9 -8.85 -10.27 -3.39
CA ARG A 9 -8.15 -9.23 -4.15
C ARG A 9 -6.67 -9.27 -3.84
N PHE A 10 -5.82 -9.03 -4.84
CA PHE A 10 -4.40 -8.89 -4.60
C PHE A 10 -4.09 -7.52 -3.98
N GLY A 11 -3.75 -7.49 -2.69
CA GLY A 11 -3.40 -6.24 -2.01
C GLY A 11 -4.62 -5.49 -1.45
N ALA A 12 -4.57 -4.17 -1.40
CA ALA A 12 -5.66 -3.31 -0.93
C ALA A 12 -5.87 -2.11 -1.86
N LYS A 13 -7.11 -1.85 -2.27
CA LYS A 13 -7.50 -0.59 -2.93
C LYS A 13 -8.08 0.38 -1.92
N GLU A 14 -8.93 -0.15 -1.04
CA GLU A 14 -9.66 0.59 -0.03
C GLU A 14 -9.19 0.21 1.37
N ALA A 15 -9.45 1.08 2.36
CA ALA A 15 -9.16 0.82 3.77
C ALA A 15 -9.84 -0.45 4.29
N THR A 16 -11.01 -0.81 3.76
CA THR A 16 -11.72 -2.05 4.14
C THR A 16 -11.07 -3.33 3.61
N ASP A 17 -10.17 -3.24 2.62
CA ASP A 17 -9.37 -4.37 2.15
C ASP A 17 -8.16 -4.65 3.08
N LEU A 18 -7.85 -3.74 4.01
CA LEU A 18 -6.75 -3.90 4.96
C LEU A 18 -7.10 -4.86 6.10
N THR A 19 -6.08 -5.41 6.76
CA THR A 19 -6.31 -6.29 7.92
C THR A 19 -6.76 -5.48 9.13
N TRP A 20 -7.46 -6.14 10.06
CA TRP A 20 -7.81 -5.53 11.35
C TRP A 20 -6.59 -4.93 12.07
N LYS A 21 -5.40 -5.56 11.92
CA LYS A 21 -4.16 -5.06 12.52
C LYS A 21 -3.67 -3.77 11.86
N ASN A 22 -3.79 -3.65 10.54
CA ASN A 22 -3.47 -2.40 9.85
C ASN A 22 -4.37 -1.25 10.30
N ILE A 23 -5.66 -1.54 10.44
CA ILE A 23 -6.63 -0.55 10.93
C ILE A 23 -6.32 -0.16 12.37
N LEU A 24 -6.06 -1.14 13.25
CA LEU A 24 -5.64 -0.87 14.62
C LEU A 24 -4.37 -0.02 14.69
N ASP A 25 -3.39 -0.30 13.83
CA ASP A 25 -2.14 0.46 13.75
C ASP A 25 -2.38 1.90 13.32
N ALA A 26 -3.28 2.13 12.36
CA ALA A 26 -3.66 3.47 11.93
C ALA A 26 -4.30 4.26 13.08
N TYR A 27 -5.21 3.65 13.83
CA TYR A 27 -5.81 4.26 15.03
C TYR A 27 -4.83 4.45 16.19
N SER A 28 -3.81 3.60 16.29
CA SER A 28 -2.79 3.66 17.35
C SER A 28 -1.68 4.69 17.06
N CYS A 29 -1.66 5.29 15.87
CA CYS A 29 -0.68 6.29 15.49
C CYS A 29 -0.79 7.53 16.39
N THR A 30 0.31 7.89 17.05
CA THR A 30 0.40 9.08 17.93
C THR A 30 0.83 10.35 17.20
N GLU A 31 0.89 10.31 15.87
CA GLU A 31 1.26 11.45 15.00
C GLU A 31 2.66 12.04 15.23
N CYS A 32 3.52 11.35 16.01
CA CYS A 32 4.83 11.85 16.46
C CYS A 32 5.87 12.12 15.34
N GLY A 33 5.64 11.64 14.12
CA GLY A 33 6.48 11.97 12.95
C GLY A 33 7.82 11.25 12.84
N ARG A 34 8.22 10.42 13.82
CA ARG A 34 9.50 9.68 13.79
C ARG A 34 9.71 8.83 12.54
N CYS A 35 8.65 8.14 12.10
CA CYS A 35 8.68 7.34 10.88
C CYS A 35 8.90 8.19 9.61
N THR A 36 8.49 9.46 9.61
CA THR A 36 8.75 10.40 8.50
C THR A 36 10.16 10.94 8.56
N ALA A 37 10.61 11.36 9.74
CA ALA A 37 11.97 11.86 9.95
C ALA A 37 13.05 10.81 9.64
N ALA A 38 12.76 9.52 9.86
CA ALA A 38 13.66 8.42 9.52
C ALA A 38 13.54 7.92 8.06
N CYS A 39 12.57 8.42 7.29
CA CYS A 39 12.31 7.89 5.95
C CYS A 39 13.31 8.46 4.93
N PRO A 40 14.14 7.62 4.26
CA PRO A 40 15.13 8.11 3.28
C PRO A 40 14.47 8.77 2.06
N ALA A 41 13.29 8.29 1.65
CA ALA A 41 12.54 8.91 0.56
C ALA A 41 12.06 10.32 0.94
N ASN A 42 11.58 10.50 2.17
CA ASN A 42 11.15 11.81 2.65
C ASN A 42 12.31 12.80 2.79
N ILE A 43 13.44 12.36 3.36
CA ILE A 43 14.65 13.19 3.54
C ILE A 43 15.17 13.73 2.21
N THR A 44 15.01 12.96 1.12
CA THR A 44 15.43 13.37 -0.23
C THR A 44 14.38 14.20 -0.98
N GLY A 45 13.30 14.62 -0.30
CA GLY A 45 12.27 15.50 -0.86
C GLY A 45 11.22 14.79 -1.71
N LYS A 46 11.15 13.44 -1.68
CA LYS A 46 10.06 12.71 -2.35
C LYS A 46 8.75 12.83 -1.58
N ALA A 47 7.62 12.62 -2.25
CA ALA A 47 6.28 12.79 -1.70
C ALA A 47 5.97 11.90 -0.47
N LEU A 48 6.63 10.75 -0.33
CA LEU A 48 6.30 9.78 0.73
C LEU A 48 6.54 10.32 2.14
N SER A 49 5.49 10.27 2.96
CA SER A 49 5.58 10.32 4.42
C SER A 49 4.89 9.08 5.01
N PRO A 50 5.62 8.14 5.66
CA PRO A 50 5.00 6.99 6.30
C PRO A 50 4.02 7.36 7.40
N ARG A 51 4.18 8.55 8.03
CA ARG A 51 3.18 9.06 8.97
C ARG A 51 1.88 9.37 8.24
N LYS A 52 1.96 10.12 7.15
CA LYS A 52 0.78 10.52 6.35
C LYS A 52 -0.01 9.28 5.92
N ILE A 53 0.63 8.21 5.46
CA ILE A 53 -0.05 6.94 5.12
C ILE A 53 -0.89 6.39 6.28
N MET A 54 -0.39 6.44 7.51
CA MET A 54 -1.17 6.00 8.69
C MET A 54 -2.37 6.91 8.95
N MET A 55 -2.17 8.23 8.81
CA MET A 55 -3.24 9.21 9.03
C MET A 55 -4.33 9.07 7.98
N ASP A 56 -3.95 9.05 6.71
CA ASP A 56 -4.84 8.87 5.58
C ASP A 56 -5.67 7.58 5.70
N THR A 57 -5.02 6.49 6.15
CA THR A 57 -5.72 5.23 6.41
C THR A 57 -6.73 5.36 7.54
N ARG A 58 -6.35 6.00 8.66
CA ARG A 58 -7.23 6.26 9.81
C ARG A 58 -8.42 7.11 9.40
N ASP A 59 -8.15 8.23 8.73
CA ASP A 59 -9.18 9.20 8.37
C ASP A 59 -10.15 8.56 7.36
N ARG A 60 -9.66 7.78 6.40
CA ARG A 60 -10.51 7.02 5.48
C ARG A 60 -11.39 5.99 6.19
N ILE A 61 -10.83 5.20 7.11
CA ILE A 61 -11.64 4.19 7.81
C ILE A 61 -12.65 4.83 8.78
N SER A 62 -12.33 5.99 9.37
CA SER A 62 -13.27 6.78 10.18
C SER A 62 -14.40 7.34 9.33
N GLU A 63 -14.11 7.92 8.16
CA GLU A 63 -15.13 8.39 7.20
C GLU A 63 -16.07 7.26 6.77
N ILE A 64 -15.51 6.08 6.44
CA ILE A 64 -16.33 4.90 6.14
C ILE A 64 -17.21 4.54 7.34
N GLY A 65 -16.67 4.55 8.56
CA GLY A 65 -17.44 4.29 9.78
C GLY A 65 -18.64 5.21 9.96
N GLU A 66 -18.43 6.53 9.83
CA GLU A 66 -19.50 7.54 9.94
C GLU A 66 -20.58 7.35 8.87
N LEU A 67 -20.19 7.00 7.64
CA LEU A 67 -21.12 6.72 6.56
C LEU A 67 -21.93 5.43 6.82
N ARG A 68 -21.36 4.43 7.51
CA ARG A 68 -22.09 3.20 7.89
C ARG A 68 -23.13 3.49 8.96
N ASP A 69 -22.79 4.37 9.91
CA ASP A 69 -23.72 4.77 10.96
C ASP A 69 -24.91 5.56 10.39
N GLN A 70 -24.71 6.32 9.30
CA GLN A 70 -25.75 7.09 8.63
C GLN A 70 -26.63 6.24 7.69
N ASN A 71 -26.02 5.38 6.88
CA ASN A 71 -26.72 4.62 5.82
C ASN A 71 -27.13 3.20 6.23
N GLY A 72 -26.74 2.74 7.42
CA GLY A 72 -26.92 1.37 7.86
C GLY A 72 -25.91 0.41 7.22
N SER A 73 -26.20 -0.89 7.24
CA SER A 73 -25.27 -1.94 6.75
C SER A 73 -25.16 -2.03 5.22
N GLU A 74 -25.60 -1.01 4.48
CA GLU A 74 -25.50 -0.97 3.03
C GLU A 74 -24.06 -0.73 2.56
N GLU A 75 -23.75 -1.15 1.33
CA GLU A 75 -22.44 -0.95 0.74
C GLU A 75 -22.23 0.54 0.43
N ILE A 76 -21.18 1.13 1.00
CA ILE A 76 -20.92 2.56 0.89
C ILE A 76 -20.18 2.83 -0.41
N HIS A 77 -20.82 3.62 -1.27
CA HIS A 77 -20.24 4.13 -2.50
C HIS A 77 -20.22 5.66 -2.46
N ASP A 78 -19.20 6.23 -1.82
CA ASP A 78 -18.96 7.68 -1.79
C ASP A 78 -18.03 8.16 -2.93
N GLY A 79 -17.61 7.23 -3.79
CA GLY A 79 -16.75 7.50 -4.94
C GLY A 79 -15.28 7.71 -4.60
N LYS A 80 -14.90 7.58 -3.32
CA LYS A 80 -13.51 7.73 -2.87
C LYS A 80 -12.86 6.38 -2.62
N THR A 81 -11.54 6.32 -2.75
CA THR A 81 -10.74 5.16 -2.33
C THR A 81 -9.46 5.56 -1.61
N LEU A 82 -9.02 4.75 -0.63
CA LEU A 82 -7.74 4.94 0.06
C LEU A 82 -6.57 5.12 -0.95
N LEU A 83 -6.46 4.22 -1.93
CA LEU A 83 -5.54 4.40 -3.06
C LEU A 83 -6.18 5.31 -4.12
N GLY A 84 -5.53 6.43 -4.43
CA GLY A 84 -5.99 7.41 -5.42
C GLY A 84 -6.32 8.75 -4.78
N ASP A 85 -7.32 8.79 -3.89
CA ASP A 85 -7.80 10.04 -3.28
C ASP A 85 -6.99 10.47 -2.05
N TYR A 86 -6.58 9.49 -1.23
CA TYR A 86 -5.86 9.74 0.02
C TYR A 86 -4.36 9.48 -0.13
N VAL A 87 -4.03 8.31 -0.65
CA VAL A 87 -2.66 7.85 -0.91
C VAL A 87 -2.41 7.79 -2.40
N THR A 88 -1.41 8.51 -2.88
CA THR A 88 -1.06 8.57 -4.30
C THR A 88 -0.10 7.43 -4.70
N THR A 89 -0.15 7.04 -5.98
CA THR A 89 0.81 6.09 -6.56
C THR A 89 2.25 6.57 -6.45
N GLU A 90 2.49 7.89 -6.51
CA GLU A 90 3.82 8.47 -6.37
C GLU A 90 4.41 8.25 -4.97
N GLU A 91 3.62 8.47 -3.92
CA GLU A 91 4.03 8.17 -2.54
C GLU A 91 4.40 6.69 -2.37
N LEU A 92 3.61 5.79 -2.95
CA LEU A 92 3.86 4.35 -2.87
C LEU A 92 5.14 3.92 -3.60
N ASN A 93 5.35 4.44 -4.81
CA ASN A 93 6.53 4.11 -5.62
C ASN A 93 7.83 4.70 -5.04
N ALA A 94 7.74 5.76 -4.23
CA ALA A 94 8.89 6.32 -3.53
C ALA A 94 9.41 5.42 -2.39
N CYS A 95 8.59 4.48 -1.88
CA CYS A 95 8.99 3.59 -0.80
C CYS A 95 10.05 2.58 -1.25
N THR A 96 11.21 2.59 -0.58
CA THR A 96 12.33 1.67 -0.82
C THR A 96 12.28 0.40 0.03
N THR A 97 11.19 0.18 0.77
CA THR A 97 10.99 -0.98 1.65
C THR A 97 12.13 -1.22 2.66
N CYS A 98 12.80 -0.15 3.11
CA CYS A 98 13.97 -0.21 4.01
C CYS A 98 13.64 -0.48 5.49
N ASN A 99 12.36 -0.59 5.86
CA ASN A 99 11.88 -0.83 7.22
C ASN A 99 12.16 0.26 8.28
N ALA A 100 12.83 1.36 7.94
CA ALA A 100 13.18 2.42 8.90
C ALA A 100 11.98 3.04 9.65
N CYS A 101 10.82 3.13 9.00
CA CYS A 101 9.61 3.66 9.62
C CYS A 101 9.06 2.79 10.76
N VAL A 102 9.26 1.47 10.67
CA VAL A 102 8.82 0.50 11.67
C VAL A 102 9.76 0.54 12.87
N GLU A 103 11.08 0.51 12.63
CA GLU A 103 12.10 0.57 13.68
C GLU A 103 12.07 1.88 14.48
N ALA A 104 11.78 3.00 13.81
CA ALA A 104 11.74 4.30 14.47
C ALA A 104 10.47 4.53 15.31
N CYS A 105 9.48 3.63 15.23
CA CYS A 105 8.17 3.85 15.81
C CYS A 105 8.15 3.59 17.32
N PRO A 106 7.78 4.57 18.17
CA PRO A 106 7.79 4.40 19.63
C PRO A 106 6.64 3.55 20.17
N VAL A 107 5.62 3.28 19.34
CA VAL A 107 4.42 2.49 19.71
C VAL A 107 4.29 1.21 18.88
N ASN A 108 5.36 0.80 18.19
CA ASN A 108 5.46 -0.50 17.50
C ASN A 108 4.35 -0.78 16.46
N ILE A 109 3.94 0.25 15.71
CA ILE A 109 3.02 0.11 14.56
C ILE A 109 3.80 -0.04 13.24
N ASN A 110 3.15 -0.60 12.21
CA ASN A 110 3.80 -0.92 10.95
C ASN A 110 3.19 -0.18 9.74
N PRO A 111 3.67 1.03 9.41
CA PRO A 111 3.26 1.74 8.19
C PRO A 111 3.69 1.03 6.89
N LEU A 112 4.76 0.24 6.92
CA LEU A 112 5.29 -0.43 5.74
C LEU A 112 4.30 -1.48 5.20
N ASP A 113 3.59 -2.20 6.07
CA ASP A 113 2.64 -3.24 5.64
C ASP A 113 1.48 -2.67 4.82
N ILE A 114 0.93 -1.51 5.24
CA ILE A 114 -0.11 -0.80 4.47
C ILE A 114 0.44 -0.41 3.09
N ILE A 115 1.62 0.20 3.04
CA ILE A 115 2.27 0.61 1.78
C ILE A 115 2.44 -0.60 0.84
N LEU A 116 2.88 -1.75 1.35
CA LEU A 116 3.07 -2.96 0.56
C LEU A 116 1.75 -3.52 0.03
N LYS A 117 0.67 -3.48 0.82
CA LYS A 117 -0.68 -3.91 0.39
C LYS A 117 -1.22 -3.01 -0.73
N LEU A 118 -1.09 -1.69 -0.59
CA LEU A 118 -1.50 -0.75 -1.62
C LEU A 118 -0.68 -0.91 -2.91
N ARG A 119 0.65 -1.09 -2.79
CA ARG A 119 1.53 -1.36 -3.94
C ARG A 119 1.15 -2.66 -4.66
N ARG A 120 0.82 -3.71 -3.91
CA ARG A 120 0.42 -5.01 -4.48
C ARG A 120 -0.84 -4.86 -5.35
N TYR A 121 -1.85 -4.13 -4.87
CA TYR A 121 -3.03 -3.83 -5.67
C TYR A 121 -2.70 -3.03 -6.92
N ASN A 122 -1.90 -1.98 -6.76
CA ASN A 122 -1.54 -1.11 -7.87
C ASN A 122 -0.82 -1.88 -9.01
N VAL A 123 0.00 -2.88 -8.67
CA VAL A 123 0.72 -3.72 -9.63
C VAL A 123 -0.16 -4.84 -10.19
N MET A 124 -0.80 -5.64 -9.33
CA MET A 124 -1.43 -6.90 -9.73
C MET A 124 -2.88 -6.76 -10.21
N GLU A 125 -3.60 -5.73 -9.75
CA GLU A 125 -5.01 -5.50 -10.10
C GLU A 125 -5.14 -4.32 -11.06
N ALA A 126 -4.49 -3.19 -10.76
CA ALA A 126 -4.63 -1.97 -11.56
C ALA A 126 -3.67 -1.90 -12.75
N ALA A 127 -2.70 -2.82 -12.86
CA ALA A 127 -1.62 -2.80 -13.85
C ALA A 127 -0.92 -1.43 -13.97
N ASN A 128 -0.89 -0.65 -12.89
CA ASN A 128 -0.43 0.72 -12.86
C ASN A 128 0.96 0.76 -12.20
N THR A 129 1.97 0.50 -13.01
CA THR A 129 3.37 0.52 -12.57
C THR A 129 4.18 1.52 -13.39
N PRO A 130 5.30 2.04 -12.85
CA PRO A 130 6.22 2.84 -13.64
C PRO A 130 6.65 2.09 -14.91
N SER A 131 6.63 2.78 -16.07
CA SER A 131 6.91 2.17 -17.37
C SER A 131 8.29 1.49 -17.45
N ASN A 132 9.26 2.00 -16.69
CA ASN A 132 10.60 1.42 -16.58
C ASN A 132 10.64 0.07 -15.85
N TRP A 133 9.54 -0.39 -15.25
CA TRP A 133 9.45 -1.74 -14.66
C TRP A 133 8.88 -2.77 -15.64
N ASN A 134 8.27 -2.34 -16.75
CA ASN A 134 7.65 -3.25 -17.71
C ASN A 134 8.68 -4.21 -18.35
N ASP A 135 9.87 -3.71 -18.68
CA ASP A 135 10.95 -4.55 -19.21
C ASP A 135 11.36 -5.64 -18.21
N MET A 136 11.44 -5.29 -16.93
CA MET A 136 11.72 -6.25 -15.86
C MET A 136 10.62 -7.31 -15.77
N PHE A 137 9.34 -6.92 -15.82
CA PHE A 137 8.22 -7.87 -15.77
C PHE A 137 8.24 -8.82 -16.97
N ASN A 138 8.44 -8.30 -18.18
CA ASN A 138 8.54 -9.10 -19.40
C ASN A 138 9.72 -10.09 -19.32
N ASN A 139 10.88 -9.65 -18.81
CA ASN A 139 12.04 -10.53 -18.63
C ASN A 139 11.78 -11.63 -17.59
N ILE A 140 11.08 -11.32 -16.50
CA ILE A 140 10.71 -12.32 -15.49
C ILE A 140 9.77 -13.36 -16.10
N GLU A 141 8.79 -12.95 -16.89
CA GLU A 141 7.83 -13.87 -17.51
C GLU A 141 8.48 -14.75 -18.59
N THR A 142 9.32 -14.18 -19.44
CA THR A 142 9.90 -14.87 -20.61
C THR A 142 11.20 -15.62 -20.28
N ASN A 143 12.08 -15.01 -19.49
CA ASN A 143 13.43 -15.50 -19.20
C ASN A 143 13.59 -16.01 -17.76
N ALA A 144 12.58 -15.88 -16.89
CA ALA A 144 12.66 -16.22 -15.46
C ALA A 144 13.80 -15.49 -14.71
N THR A 145 14.18 -14.30 -15.18
CA THR A 145 15.17 -13.39 -14.60
C THR A 145 14.73 -11.95 -14.82
N PRO A 146 14.98 -11.00 -13.88
CA PRO A 146 14.69 -9.59 -14.10
C PRO A 146 15.56 -8.91 -15.16
N TRP A 147 16.71 -9.52 -15.48
CA TRP A 147 17.67 -9.01 -16.46
C TRP A 147 17.51 -9.73 -17.80
N ALA A 148 17.81 -9.06 -18.91
CA ALA A 148 17.67 -9.60 -20.26
C ALA A 148 18.81 -10.57 -20.66
N TYR A 149 19.10 -11.57 -19.81
CA TYR A 149 20.02 -12.65 -20.13
C TYR A 149 19.27 -13.91 -20.54
N PRO A 150 19.78 -14.69 -21.51
CA PRO A 150 19.24 -16.01 -21.85
C PRO A 150 19.21 -16.94 -20.64
N GLN A 151 18.24 -17.87 -20.60
CA GLN A 151 18.11 -18.85 -19.51
C GLN A 151 19.39 -19.70 -19.32
N GLU A 152 20.13 -19.95 -20.40
CA GLU A 152 21.39 -20.72 -20.39
C GLU A 152 22.52 -20.05 -19.61
N ASP A 153 22.53 -18.72 -19.54
CA ASP A 153 23.59 -17.94 -18.89
C ASP A 153 23.34 -17.66 -17.41
N ARG A 154 22.26 -18.19 -16.82
CA ARG A 154 21.87 -17.91 -15.42
C ARG A 154 22.84 -18.45 -14.37
N LEU A 155 23.61 -19.50 -14.70
CA LEU A 155 24.52 -20.20 -13.78
C LEU A 155 25.98 -19.75 -13.91
N ASN A 156 26.28 -18.85 -14.85
CA ASN A 156 27.60 -18.29 -15.10
C ASN A 156 27.79 -16.96 -14.36
#